data_AF-A0AA50U1N8-F1
#
_entry.id   AF-A0AA50U1N8-F1
#
_cell.length_a   1.000
_cell.length_b   1.000
_cell.length_c   1.000
_cell.angle_alpha   90.00
_cell.angle_beta   90.00
_cell.angle_gamma   90.00
#
_symmetry.space_group_name_H-M   'P 1'
#
loop_
_entity.id
_entity.type
_entity.pdbx_description
1 polymer ?
#
loop_
_entity_poly.entity_id
_entity_poly.type
_entity_poly.pdbx_seq_one_letter_code
_entity_poly.pdbx_strand_id
1 'polypeptide(L)'
;CVSDVPLESDEGYFSTYAHFGIHYDMLSDKVRTEGYREAILSNKESFKDKVVLDLGCGTGILSMFSATAGAKKVYALDQSEIIYHAMDIIQENKLDK
;
A
#
# COMPACT_ATOMS: atom_id res chain seq x y z
N CYS A 1 7.16 -23.74 0.67
CA CYS A 1 7.14 -22.75 1.76
C CYS A 1 8.42 -21.94 1.63
N VAL A 2 8.38 -20.61 1.64
CA VAL A 2 9.54 -19.72 1.41
C VAL A 2 10.51 -19.67 2.61
N SER A 3 10.62 -20.75 3.38
CA SER A 3 11.29 -20.79 4.69
C SER A 3 12.82 -20.68 4.64
N ASP A 4 13.43 -20.84 3.47
CA ASP A 4 14.88 -20.98 3.33
C ASP A 4 15.56 -19.79 2.63
N VAL A 5 14.86 -18.65 2.48
CA VAL A 5 15.46 -17.43 1.93
C VAL A 5 16.17 -16.66 3.07
N PRO A 6 17.49 -16.36 2.96
CA PRO A 6 18.22 -15.64 4.00
C PRO A 6 17.69 -14.21 4.17
N LEU A 7 17.27 -13.84 5.39
CA LEU A 7 16.76 -12.49 5.69
C LEU A 7 17.78 -11.37 5.41
N GLU A 8 19.08 -11.66 5.53
CA GLU A 8 20.18 -10.70 5.33
C GLU A 8 20.29 -10.20 3.88
N SER A 9 19.77 -10.92 2.87
CA SER A 9 19.80 -10.43 1.48
C SER A 9 18.78 -9.32 1.21
N ASP A 10 17.75 -9.20 2.05
CA ASP A 10 16.59 -8.37 1.77
C ASP A 10 16.62 -7.03 2.53
N GLU A 11 17.47 -6.88 3.55
CA GLU A 11 17.62 -5.62 4.29
C GLU A 11 17.98 -4.44 3.36
N GLY A 12 18.91 -4.66 2.43
CA GLY A 12 19.29 -3.66 1.43
C GLY A 12 18.11 -3.27 0.54
N TYR A 13 17.29 -4.24 0.11
CA TYR A 13 16.09 -3.98 -0.68
C TYR A 13 15.07 -3.13 0.09
N PHE A 14 14.72 -3.51 1.33
CA PHE A 14 13.74 -2.76 2.13
C PHE A 14 14.24 -1.36 2.50
N SER A 15 15.56 -1.19 2.71
CA SER A 15 16.14 0.13 3.00
C SER A 15 15.96 1.11 1.84
N THR A 16 15.95 0.65 0.59
CA THR A 16 15.67 1.53 -0.56
C THR A 16 14.22 2.00 -0.56
N TYR A 17 13.26 1.14 -0.22
CA TYR A 17 11.85 1.52 -0.05
C TYR A 17 11.57 2.35 1.20
N ALA A 18 12.49 2.44 2.16
CA ALA A 18 12.38 3.44 3.22
C ALA A 18 12.61 4.88 2.70
N HIS A 19 13.20 5.05 1.52
CA HIS A 19 13.49 6.37 0.97
C HIS A 19 12.32 6.91 0.13
N PHE A 20 11.90 8.15 0.45
CA PHE A 20 10.86 8.89 -0.29
C PHE A 20 11.04 8.98 -1.81
N GLY A 21 12.27 8.95 -2.34
CA GLY A 21 12.52 9.11 -3.77
C GLY A 21 11.83 8.04 -4.61
N ILE A 22 11.93 6.77 -4.20
CA ILE A 22 11.32 5.65 -4.93
C ILE A 22 9.80 5.71 -4.87
N HIS A 23 9.21 6.09 -3.72
CA HIS A 23 7.76 6.27 -3.61
C HIS A 23 7.27 7.45 -4.44
N TYR A 24 8.03 8.54 -4.54
CA TYR A 24 7.71 9.68 -5.40
C TYR A 24 7.70 9.27 -6.88
N ASP A 25 8.70 8.52 -7.33
CA ASP A 25 8.76 8.02 -8.71
C ASP A 25 7.59 7.08 -9.01
N MET A 26 7.27 6.16 -8.09
CA MET A 26 6.13 5.25 -8.23
C MET A 26 4.79 5.99 -8.28
N LEU A 27 4.59 7.02 -7.45
CA LEU A 27 3.37 7.83 -7.45
C LEU A 27 3.28 8.75 -8.66
N SER A 28 4.43 9.22 -9.17
CA SER A 28 4.50 10.06 -10.37
C SER A 28 4.24 9.28 -11.66
N ASP A 29 4.47 7.96 -11.66
CA ASP A 29 4.02 7.07 -12.73
C ASP A 29 2.48 6.99 -12.72
N LYS A 30 1.88 7.78 -13.62
CA LYS A 30 0.43 7.83 -13.81
C LYS A 30 -0.14 6.54 -14.37
N VAL A 31 0.55 5.88 -15.30
CA VAL A 31 0.03 4.65 -15.93
C VAL A 31 -0.10 3.57 -14.86
N ARG A 32 0.93 3.42 -14.02
CA ARG A 32 0.90 2.51 -12.88
C ARG A 32 -0.20 2.88 -11.89
N THR A 33 -0.20 4.12 -11.39
CA THR A 33 -1.06 4.53 -10.28
C THR A 33 -2.54 4.56 -10.67
N GLU A 34 -2.89 5.13 -11.84
CA GLU A 34 -4.26 5.13 -12.33
C GLU A 34 -4.72 3.74 -12.75
N GLY A 35 -3.84 2.90 -13.32
CA GLY A 35 -4.19 1.52 -13.65
C GLY A 35 -4.69 0.74 -12.43
N TYR A 36 -4.00 0.84 -11.28
CA TYR A 36 -4.47 0.25 -10.03
C TYR A 36 -5.77 0.90 -9.54
N ARG A 37 -5.86 2.24 -9.59
CA ARG A 37 -7.05 2.97 -9.15
C ARG A 37 -8.29 2.54 -9.94
N GLU A 38 -8.19 2.48 -11.26
CA GLU A 38 -9.27 2.06 -12.15
C GLU A 38 -9.65 0.60 -11.91
N ALA A 39 -8.67 -0.30 -11.76
CA ALA A 39 -8.93 -1.71 -11.50
C ALA A 39 -9.73 -1.91 -10.19
N ILE A 40 -9.35 -1.20 -9.12
CA ILE A 40 -10.04 -1.29 -7.83
C ILE A 40 -11.43 -0.64 -7.91
N LEU A 41 -11.50 0.61 -8.38
CA LEU A 41 -12.75 1.39 -8.38
C LEU A 41 -13.77 0.93 -9.44
N SER A 42 -13.35 0.21 -10.48
CA SER A 42 -14.27 -0.42 -11.44
C SER A 42 -14.84 -1.74 -10.93
N ASN A 43 -14.25 -2.31 -9.87
CA ASN A 43 -14.65 -3.60 -9.31
C ASN A 43 -15.11 -3.46 -7.85
N LYS A 44 -15.78 -2.36 -7.48
CA LYS A 44 -16.14 -2.05 -6.07
C LYS A 44 -16.86 -3.17 -5.36
N GLU A 45 -17.71 -3.93 -6.05
CA GLU A 45 -18.44 -5.06 -5.45
C GLU A 45 -17.50 -6.14 -4.87
N SER A 46 -16.28 -6.26 -5.39
CA SER A 46 -15.25 -7.17 -4.85
C SER A 46 -14.58 -6.64 -3.58
N PHE A 47 -14.70 -5.34 -3.30
CA PHE A 47 -14.10 -4.68 -2.13
C PHE A 47 -15.14 -4.31 -1.07
N LYS A 48 -16.35 -3.95 -1.49
CA LYS A 48 -17.41 -3.46 -0.62
C LYS A 48 -17.72 -4.43 0.50
N ASP A 49 -17.70 -3.93 1.73
CA ASP A 49 -17.92 -4.67 2.97
C ASP A 49 -16.94 -5.84 3.21
N LYS A 50 -15.83 -5.90 2.45
CA LYS A 50 -14.79 -6.93 2.59
C LYS A 50 -13.63 -6.47 3.45
N VAL A 51 -12.86 -7.44 3.92
CA VAL A 51 -11.55 -7.22 4.55
C VAL A 51 -10.48 -7.38 3.48
N VAL A 52 -9.61 -6.39 3.34
CA VAL A 52 -8.56 -6.33 2.32
C VAL A 52 -7.20 -6.34 3.00
N LEU A 53 -6.20 -6.97 2.35
CA LEU A 53 -4.81 -6.97 2.77
C LEU A 53 -3.97 -6.31 1.66
N ASP A 54 -3.26 -5.24 2.01
CA ASP A 54 -2.30 -4.53 1.15
C ASP A 54 -0.88 -4.88 1.62
N LEU A 55 -0.17 -5.66 0.82
CA LEU A 55 1.17 -6.18 1.13
C LEU A 55 2.24 -5.34 0.44
N GLY A 56 3.12 -4.70 1.22
CA GLY A 56 4.05 -3.71 0.72
C GLY A 56 3.33 -2.41 0.38
N CYS A 57 2.54 -1.89 1.33
CA CYS A 57 1.63 -0.79 1.07
C CYS A 57 2.34 0.54 0.73
N GLY A 58 3.64 0.65 1.01
CA GLY A 58 4.40 1.88 0.85
C GLY A 58 3.72 3.02 1.57
N THR A 59 3.41 4.09 0.85
CA THR A 59 2.68 5.27 1.36
C THR A 59 1.18 5.06 1.58
N GLY A 60 0.64 3.85 1.32
CA GLY A 60 -0.76 3.49 1.58
C GLY A 60 -1.76 3.90 0.49
N ILE A 61 -1.29 4.30 -0.70
CA ILE A 61 -2.19 4.77 -1.78
C ILE A 61 -3.20 3.70 -2.23
N LEU A 62 -2.79 2.43 -2.34
CA LEU A 62 -3.68 1.33 -2.75
C LEU A 62 -4.66 0.97 -1.64
N SER A 63 -4.22 1.06 -0.39
CA SER A 63 -5.09 0.96 0.79
C SER A 63 -6.19 2.02 0.76
N MET A 64 -5.87 3.27 0.44
CA MET A 64 -6.86 4.34 0.30
C MET A 64 -7.85 4.10 -0.84
N PHE A 65 -7.40 3.57 -1.99
CA PHE A 65 -8.30 3.20 -3.08
C PHE A 65 -9.25 2.07 -2.66
N SER A 66 -8.75 1.07 -1.95
CA SER A 66 -9.55 -0.03 -1.41
C SER A 66 -10.59 0.47 -0.40
N ALA A 67 -10.21 1.37 0.51
CA ALA A 67 -11.14 2.03 1.42
C ALA A 67 -12.21 2.85 0.65
N THR A 68 -11.81 3.59 -0.38
CA THR A 68 -12.72 4.36 -1.24
C THR A 68 -13.68 3.47 -2.03
N ALA A 69 -13.26 2.24 -2.37
CA ALA A 69 -14.12 1.23 -2.99
C ALA A 69 -15.15 0.64 -2.03
N GLY A 70 -15.10 0.97 -0.73
CA GLY A 70 -16.04 0.53 0.28
C GLY A 70 -15.55 -0.67 1.11
N ALA A 71 -14.25 -0.96 1.12
CA ALA A 71 -13.69 -1.97 2.00
C ALA A 71 -14.09 -1.70 3.45
N LYS A 72 -14.54 -2.75 4.15
CA LYS A 72 -14.90 -2.68 5.57
C LYS A 72 -13.68 -2.40 6.44
N LYS A 73 -12.55 -3.03 6.08
CA LYS A 73 -11.27 -2.87 6.76
C LYS A 73 -10.14 -3.19 5.80
N VAL A 74 -9.08 -2.39 5.83
CA VAL A 74 -7.85 -2.65 5.08
C VAL A 74 -6.72 -2.85 6.08
N TYR A 75 -6.04 -3.99 5.99
CA TYR A 75 -4.78 -4.21 6.69
C TYR A 75 -3.65 -3.85 5.73
N ALA A 76 -2.94 -2.78 6.03
CA ALA A 76 -1.79 -2.32 5.26
C ALA A 76 -0.52 -2.76 5.99
N LEU A 77 0.32 -3.54 5.32
CA LEU A 77 1.59 -4.03 5.86
C LEU A 77 2.73 -3.52 5.00
N ASP A 78 3.75 -2.97 5.64
CA ASP A 78 5.03 -2.67 4.99
C ASP A 78 6.15 -2.95 5.99
N GLN A 79 7.26 -3.50 5.48
CA GLN A 79 8.42 -3.84 6.29
C GLN A 79 9.38 -2.65 6.45
N SER A 80 9.27 -1.64 5.59
CA SER A 80 10.12 -0.45 5.63
C SER A 80 9.54 0.65 6.52
N GLU A 81 10.40 1.55 6.98
CA GLU A 81 10.04 2.68 7.86
C GLU A 81 9.04 3.66 7.22
N ILE A 82 8.77 3.55 5.90
CA ILE A 82 7.73 4.34 5.23
C ILE A 82 6.35 4.11 5.84
N ILE A 83 6.14 2.98 6.52
CA ILE A 83 4.87 2.64 7.16
C ILE A 83 4.41 3.72 8.14
N TYR A 84 5.34 4.39 8.85
CA TYR A 84 4.99 5.46 9.77
C TYR A 84 4.42 6.69 9.03
N HIS A 85 4.99 7.01 7.86
CA HIS A 85 4.44 8.06 7.00
C HIS A 85 3.10 7.64 6.38
N ALA A 86 2.93 6.36 6.05
CA ALA A 86 1.64 5.85 5.58
C ALA A 86 0.56 6.01 6.66
N MET A 87 0.88 5.73 7.93
CA MET A 87 -0.04 5.97 9.05
C MET A 87 -0.46 7.45 9.14
N ASP A 88 0.49 8.38 9.05
CA ASP A 88 0.19 9.81 9.05
C ASP A 88 -0.73 10.21 7.89
N ILE A 89 -0.42 9.75 6.66
CA ILE A 89 -1.23 10.00 5.46
C ILE A 89 -2.66 9.48 5.65
N ILE A 90 -2.82 8.27 6.19
CA ILE A 90 -4.15 7.66 6.43
C ILE A 90 -4.95 8.47 7.47
N GLN A 91 -4.30 8.92 8.54
CA GLN A 91 -4.94 9.77 9.57
C GLN A 91 -5.36 11.12 8.99
N GLU A 92 -4.50 11.78 8.21
CA GLU A 92 -4.82 13.06 7.55
C GLU A 92 -6.02 12.94 6.60
N ASN A 93 -6.16 11.78 5.94
CA ASN A 93 -7.29 11.46 5.06
C ASN A 93 -8.52 10.91 5.82
N LYS A 94 -8.46 10.78 7.16
CA LYS A 94 -9.55 10.30 8.04
C LYS A 94 -10.03 8.89 7.72
N LEU A 95 -9.07 8.03 7.35
CA LEU A 95 -9.30 6.63 6.96
C LEU A 95 -8.81 5.63 8.02
N ASP A 96 -8.46 6.10 9.22
CA ASP A 96 -7.92 5.36 10.36
C ASP A 96 -8.97 4.60 11.19
N LYS A 97 -10.12 4.22 10.58
CA LYS A 97 -11.28 3.66 11.28
C LYS A 97 -11.30 2.13 11.34
#